data_AF-A0A9D8PNL0-F1
#
_entry.id   AF-A0A9D8PNL0-F1
#
_cell.length_a   1.000
_cell.length_b   1.000
_cell.length_c   1.000
_cell.angle_alpha   90.00
_cell.angle_beta   90.00
_cell.angle_gamma   90.00
#
_symmetry.space_group_name_H-M   'P 1'
#
loop_
_entity.id
_entity.type
_entity.pdbx_description
1 polymer ?
#
loop_
_entity_poly.entity_id
_entity_poly.type
_entity_poly.pdbx_seq_one_letter_code
_entity_poly.pdbx_strand_id
1 'polypeptide(L)'
;MAGEEEREKLVREAVSALQYLKALGCDYIPDGPGIRALFGEGAQMVEARERMKEVVAEEKVVVETVGEPTAATATSLQSLNLEGERPSVTLEEIRERLGDCARCKLSSGRQNIVFGDGNPNAVLMFVGEGPGKDEDIQGIPFVGRAGQLLTKIIEAIDMKREDVYIANIVKCRPPENRVPEPDEVKACIPFLMDQIEAIRPQIIVTLGGVATNNLLGTKGSLGSARGRFHTLDHFGSLVMPTYHPAYLLRDPAKKRETWEDMKKVRDMYNTLMKGE
;
A
#
# COMPACT_ATOMS: atom_id res chain seq x y z
N MET A 1 30.83 -10.95 4.36
CA MET A 1 30.44 -10.45 3.02
C MET A 1 28.92 -10.43 2.86
N ALA A 2 28.18 -11.52 3.10
CA ALA A 2 26.70 -11.51 3.06
C ALA A 2 26.04 -10.45 3.98
N GLY A 3 26.57 -10.25 5.20
CA GLY A 3 25.98 -9.30 6.15
C GLY A 3 26.25 -7.81 5.89
N GLU A 4 27.17 -7.46 4.99
CA GLU A 4 27.46 -6.05 4.66
C GLU A 4 26.53 -5.56 3.53
N GLU A 5 26.34 -6.42 2.52
CA GLU A 5 25.39 -6.18 1.41
C GLU A 5 23.93 -6.18 1.89
N GLU A 6 23.58 -7.07 2.82
CA GLU A 6 22.26 -7.11 3.45
C GLU A 6 21.99 -5.86 4.31
N ARG A 7 23.00 -5.39 5.05
CA ARG A 7 22.91 -4.15 5.83
C ARG A 7 22.73 -2.92 4.94
N GLU A 8 23.49 -2.82 3.85
CA GLU A 8 23.38 -1.71 2.90
C GLU A 8 21.98 -1.66 2.25
N LYS A 9 21.42 -2.83 1.92
CA LYS A 9 20.04 -2.95 1.42
C LYS A 9 19.02 -2.42 2.43
N LEU A 10 19.12 -2.84 3.70
CA LEU A 10 18.22 -2.38 4.78
C LEU A 10 18.32 -0.87 5.00
N VAL A 11 19.52 -0.29 4.90
CA VAL A 11 19.74 1.16 5.00
C VAL A 11 19.05 1.91 3.85
N ARG A 12 19.20 1.44 2.62
CA ARG A 12 18.53 2.04 1.46
C ARG A 12 17.01 1.97 1.56
N GLU A 13 16.49 0.82 1.97
CA GLU A 13 15.05 0.62 2.22
C GLU A 13 14.53 1.59 3.28
N ALA A 14 15.22 1.71 4.41
CA ALA A 14 14.84 2.61 5.50
C ALA A 14 14.87 4.10 5.09
N VAL A 15 15.91 4.51 4.36
CA VAL A 15 16.02 5.90 3.85
C VAL A 15 14.87 6.21 2.88
N SER A 16 14.56 5.29 1.96
CA SER A 16 13.44 5.43 1.03
C SER A 16 12.09 5.51 1.75
N ALA A 17 11.86 4.63 2.74
CA ALA A 17 10.67 4.65 3.60
C ALA A 17 10.47 6.02 4.27
N LEU A 18 11.54 6.54 4.89
CA LEU A 18 11.51 7.79 5.63
C LEU A 18 11.30 9.00 4.71
N GLN A 19 11.88 8.97 3.51
CA GLN A 19 11.65 10.01 2.50
C GLN A 19 10.20 10.01 2.02
N TYR A 20 9.65 8.82 1.76
CA TYR A 20 8.27 8.63 1.36
C TYR A 20 7.28 9.09 2.45
N LEU A 21 7.46 8.65 3.70
CA LEU A 21 6.64 9.06 4.84
C LEU A 21 6.76 10.57 5.12
N LYS A 22 7.96 11.13 4.95
CA LYS A 22 8.18 12.58 5.01
C LYS A 22 7.43 13.32 3.92
N ALA A 23 7.38 12.80 2.69
CA ALA A 23 6.63 13.40 1.60
C ALA A 23 5.11 13.39 1.87
N LEU A 24 4.63 12.35 2.55
CA LEU A 24 3.26 12.26 3.06
C LEU A 24 3.02 13.08 4.34
N GLY A 25 4.07 13.69 4.88
CA GLY A 25 4.03 14.50 6.09
C GLY A 25 3.75 13.71 7.36
N CYS A 26 3.93 12.39 7.39
CA CYS A 26 3.67 11.55 8.57
C CYS A 26 4.59 11.91 9.74
N ASP A 27 4.08 11.85 10.98
CA ASP A 27 4.84 12.12 12.22
C ASP A 27 5.33 10.83 12.91
N TYR A 28 4.90 9.68 12.41
CA TYR A 28 5.18 8.35 12.92
C TYR A 28 5.84 7.48 11.85
N ILE A 29 6.78 6.62 12.26
CA ILE A 29 7.48 5.69 11.37
C ILE A 29 6.94 4.28 11.60
N PRO A 30 6.46 3.59 10.55
CA PRO A 30 6.07 2.18 10.62
C PRO A 30 7.27 1.28 11.01
N ASP A 31 7.02 0.24 11.79
CA ASP A 31 8.06 -0.62 12.42
C ASP A 31 8.58 -1.71 11.45
N GLY A 32 8.96 -1.32 10.23
CA GLY A 32 9.52 -2.23 9.23
C GLY A 32 10.91 -2.78 9.62
N PRO A 33 11.41 -3.84 8.95
CA PRO A 33 12.67 -4.49 9.32
C PRO A 33 13.86 -3.52 9.24
N GLY A 34 13.95 -2.75 8.15
CA GLY A 34 15.00 -1.73 7.98
C GLY A 34 14.87 -0.59 8.98
N ILE A 35 13.65 -0.18 9.33
CA ILE A 35 13.42 0.86 10.34
C ILE A 35 13.80 0.33 11.73
N ARG A 36 13.38 -0.87 12.12
CA ARG A 36 13.72 -1.44 13.43
C ARG A 36 15.21 -1.70 13.58
N ALA A 37 15.86 -2.21 12.53
CA ALA A 37 17.30 -2.44 12.52
C ALA A 37 18.10 -1.14 12.78
N LEU A 38 17.60 0.01 12.30
CA LEU A 38 18.28 1.30 12.42
C LEU A 38 17.83 2.16 13.60
N PHE A 39 16.55 2.08 13.97
CA PHE A 39 15.92 3.03 14.89
C PHE A 39 15.28 2.38 16.13
N GLY A 40 15.10 1.05 16.15
CA GLY A 40 14.36 0.34 17.20
C GLY A 40 12.84 0.39 17.01
N GLU A 41 12.09 -0.25 17.90
CA GLU A 41 10.62 -0.28 17.87
C GLU A 41 10.00 1.06 18.27
N GLY A 42 8.98 1.50 17.53
CA GLY A 42 8.15 2.66 17.86
C GLY A 42 8.81 4.02 17.64
N ALA A 43 9.79 4.11 16.74
CA ALA A 43 10.60 5.31 16.56
C ALA A 43 9.78 6.55 16.09
N GLN A 44 10.10 7.72 16.65
CA GLN A 44 9.54 9.00 16.18
C GLN A 44 10.33 9.57 14.98
N MET A 45 9.64 10.28 14.08
CA MET A 45 10.27 10.92 12.91
C MET A 45 11.40 11.90 13.24
N VAL A 46 11.38 12.53 14.42
CA VAL A 46 12.43 13.46 14.86
C VAL A 46 13.71 12.68 15.19
N GLU A 47 13.60 11.64 16.01
CA GLU A 47 14.74 10.79 16.42
C GLU A 47 15.33 10.03 15.22
N ALA A 48 14.49 9.50 14.33
CA ALA A 48 14.98 8.81 13.15
C ALA A 48 15.65 9.77 12.15
N ARG A 49 15.23 11.03 12.07
CA ARG A 49 15.91 12.02 11.22
C ARG A 49 17.32 12.34 11.71
N GLU A 50 17.54 12.40 13.02
CA GLU A 50 18.87 12.65 13.60
C GLU A 50 19.77 11.44 13.36
N ARG A 51 19.31 10.24 13.73
CA ARG A 51 20.04 8.99 13.46
C ARG A 51 20.27 8.72 11.97
N MET A 52 19.32 9.06 11.09
CA MET A 52 19.49 8.87 9.66
C MET A 52 20.61 9.75 9.08
N LYS A 53 20.86 10.95 9.63
CA LYS A 53 22.01 11.77 9.23
C LYS A 53 23.33 11.09 9.58
N GLU A 54 23.38 10.39 10.71
CA GLU A 54 24.54 9.62 11.16
C GLU A 54 24.77 8.41 10.25
N VAL A 55 23.73 7.60 10.01
CA VAL A 55 23.80 6.39 9.16
C VAL A 55 24.19 6.71 7.71
N VAL A 56 23.59 7.75 7.11
CA VAL A 56 23.91 8.17 5.74
C VAL A 56 25.36 8.70 5.63
N ALA A 57 25.85 9.35 6.69
CA ALA A 57 27.24 9.83 6.73
C ALA A 57 28.25 8.70 6.91
N GLU A 58 27.92 7.65 7.67
CA GLU A 58 28.79 6.50 7.91
C GLU A 58 28.90 5.57 6.69
N GLU A 59 27.81 5.35 5.95
CA GLU A 59 27.75 4.32 4.88
C GLU A 59 28.05 4.84 3.45
N LYS A 60 28.32 6.14 3.25
CA LYS A 60 28.54 6.75 1.92
C LYS A 60 27.43 6.46 0.89
N VAL A 61 26.20 6.23 1.33
CA VAL A 61 25.06 5.93 0.44
C VAL A 61 24.71 7.18 -0.36
N VAL A 62 24.94 7.15 -1.68
CA VAL A 62 24.50 8.19 -2.61
C VAL A 62 23.00 8.02 -2.84
N VAL A 63 22.21 8.94 -2.27
CA VAL A 63 20.77 9.00 -2.49
C VAL A 63 20.53 9.64 -3.86
N GLU A 64 20.40 8.83 -4.91
CA GLU A 64 19.95 9.32 -6.22
C GLU A 64 18.41 9.42 -6.25
N THR A 65 17.91 10.59 -6.57
CA THR A 65 16.51 10.79 -6.99
C THR A 65 16.42 10.42 -8.48
N VAL A 66 15.76 9.33 -8.86
CA VAL A 66 15.74 8.89 -10.27
C VAL A 66 14.31 8.82 -10.81
N GLY A 67 14.14 9.30 -12.05
CA GLY A 67 12.88 9.40 -12.78
C GLY A 67 12.33 8.08 -13.34
N GLU A 68 11.43 8.20 -14.32
CA GLU A 68 10.50 7.15 -14.79
C GLU A 68 11.17 5.77 -15.08
N PRO A 69 10.53 4.64 -14.68
CA PRO A 69 11.12 3.31 -14.86
C PRO A 69 11.03 2.80 -16.31
N THR A 70 12.00 2.00 -16.73
CA THR A 70 12.06 1.36 -18.06
C THR A 70 12.01 -0.17 -17.94
N ALA A 71 11.96 -0.88 -19.08
CA ALA A 71 11.89 -2.35 -19.13
C ALA A 71 13.03 -3.09 -18.39
N ALA A 72 14.17 -2.42 -18.16
CA ALA A 72 15.28 -2.98 -17.38
C ALA A 72 14.94 -3.12 -15.87
N THR A 73 13.99 -2.35 -15.36
CA THR A 73 13.54 -2.40 -13.96
C THR A 73 12.78 -3.70 -13.65
N ALA A 74 12.08 -4.27 -14.64
CA ALA A 74 11.32 -5.52 -14.49
C ALA A 74 12.23 -6.75 -14.26
N THR A 75 13.38 -6.80 -14.93
CA THR A 75 14.36 -7.88 -14.76
C THR A 75 15.07 -7.80 -13.40
N SER A 76 15.15 -6.61 -12.81
CA SER A 76 15.71 -6.40 -11.46
C SER A 76 14.75 -6.79 -10.33
N LEU A 77 13.45 -6.94 -10.59
CA LEU A 77 12.47 -7.39 -9.59
C LEU A 77 12.54 -8.91 -9.37
N GLN A 78 12.90 -9.68 -10.40
CA GLN A 78 13.07 -11.14 -10.30
C GLN A 78 14.24 -11.54 -9.38
N SER A 79 15.25 -10.68 -9.22
CA SER A 79 16.41 -10.93 -8.37
C SER A 79 16.25 -10.50 -6.91
N LEU A 80 15.12 -9.89 -6.54
CA LEU A 80 14.79 -9.54 -5.15
C LEU A 80 14.06 -10.70 -4.45
N ASN A 81 14.79 -11.78 -4.23
CA ASN A 81 14.59 -12.83 -3.21
C ASN A 81 13.17 -13.35 -2.94
N LEU A 82 12.87 -14.51 -3.56
CA LEU A 82 11.88 -15.48 -3.09
C LEU A 82 12.33 -16.31 -1.86
N GLU A 83 13.46 -15.97 -1.23
CA GLU A 83 14.03 -16.70 -0.08
C GLU A 83 14.47 -15.79 1.08
N GLY A 84 13.88 -14.60 1.23
CA GLY A 84 14.20 -13.66 2.33
C GLY A 84 13.40 -13.90 3.61
N GLU A 85 14.01 -13.63 4.77
CA GLU A 85 13.42 -13.75 6.11
C GLU A 85 11.99 -13.19 6.23
N ARG A 86 11.18 -13.88 7.05
CA ARG A 86 9.77 -13.57 7.33
C ARG A 86 9.57 -12.07 7.58
N PRO A 87 8.42 -11.49 7.15
CA PRO A 87 8.11 -10.10 7.41
C PRO A 87 8.27 -9.82 8.90
N SER A 88 9.02 -8.78 9.22
CA SER A 88 9.36 -8.50 10.61
C SER A 88 8.11 -8.19 11.46
N VAL A 89 7.02 -7.71 10.84
CA VAL A 89 5.72 -7.42 11.48
C VAL A 89 4.64 -8.29 10.84
N THR A 90 3.79 -8.91 11.65
CA THR A 90 2.61 -9.68 11.24
C THR A 90 1.35 -8.82 11.18
N LEU A 91 0.35 -9.25 10.42
CA LEU A 91 -0.96 -8.56 10.37
C LEU A 91 -1.63 -8.53 11.76
N GLU A 92 -1.41 -9.55 12.57
CA GLU A 92 -1.87 -9.65 13.95
C GLU A 92 -1.27 -8.54 14.82
N GLU A 93 0.05 -8.36 14.81
CA GLU A 93 0.74 -7.29 15.55
C GLU A 93 0.27 -5.90 15.11
N ILE A 94 0.05 -5.70 13.80
CA ILE A 94 -0.47 -4.43 13.28
C ILE A 94 -1.89 -4.19 13.81
N ARG A 95 -2.73 -5.23 13.84
CA ARG A 95 -4.10 -5.15 14.37
C ARG A 95 -4.11 -4.85 15.87
N GLU A 96 -3.21 -5.44 16.64
CA GLU A 96 -3.03 -5.17 18.07
C GLU A 96 -2.61 -3.71 18.33
N ARG A 97 -1.59 -3.22 17.60
CA ARG A 97 -1.14 -1.82 17.69
C ARG A 97 -2.22 -0.82 17.24
N LEU A 98 -3.06 -1.21 16.29
CA LEU A 98 -4.19 -0.41 15.87
C LEU A 98 -5.19 -0.29 17.04
N GLY A 99 -5.54 -1.41 17.68
CA GLY A 99 -6.43 -1.46 18.84
C GLY A 99 -7.75 -0.71 18.58
N ASP A 100 -8.25 0.01 19.58
CA ASP A 100 -9.36 0.95 19.42
C ASP A 100 -8.85 2.37 19.04
N CYS A 101 -8.16 2.45 17.91
CA CYS A 101 -7.41 3.63 17.46
C CYS A 101 -8.20 4.96 17.60
N ALA A 102 -7.71 5.92 18.38
CA ALA A 102 -8.30 7.27 18.50
C ALA A 102 -7.39 8.37 17.92
N ARG A 103 -6.45 8.00 17.03
CA ARG A 103 -5.39 8.89 16.52
C ARG A 103 -5.88 10.00 15.57
N CYS A 104 -7.14 9.94 15.11
CA CYS A 104 -7.76 11.00 14.32
C CYS A 104 -9.27 11.13 14.59
N LYS A 105 -9.86 12.21 14.07
CA LYS A 105 -11.27 12.59 14.28
C LYS A 105 -12.28 11.61 13.68
N LEU A 106 -11.87 10.70 12.82
CA LEU A 106 -12.78 9.65 12.29
C LEU A 106 -13.19 8.64 13.37
N SER A 107 -12.44 8.55 14.47
CA SER A 107 -12.71 7.59 15.54
C SER A 107 -14.04 7.80 16.25
N SER A 108 -14.52 9.04 16.34
CA SER A 108 -15.77 9.34 17.05
C SER A 108 -17.04 8.97 16.26
N GLY A 109 -16.92 8.76 14.95
CA GLY A 109 -18.07 8.54 14.05
C GLY A 109 -18.20 7.12 13.51
N ARG A 110 -17.20 6.26 13.71
CA ARG A 110 -17.22 4.87 13.24
C ARG A 110 -18.06 3.98 14.16
N GLN A 111 -18.60 2.91 13.61
CA GLN A 111 -19.05 1.76 14.40
C GLN A 111 -17.94 0.73 14.55
N ASN A 112 -17.23 0.43 13.46
CA ASN A 112 -16.13 -0.52 13.46
C ASN A 112 -14.92 0.04 12.72
N ILE A 113 -13.75 -0.39 13.15
CA ILE A 113 -12.54 -0.24 12.37
C ILE A 113 -12.55 -1.30 11.26
N VAL A 114 -12.35 -0.85 10.02
CA VAL A 114 -12.26 -1.71 8.85
C VAL A 114 -10.79 -1.85 8.47
N PHE A 115 -10.14 -2.85 9.08
CA PHE A 115 -8.70 -3.07 9.00
C PHE A 115 -8.22 -3.40 7.57
N GLY A 116 -8.83 -4.41 6.99
CA GLY A 116 -8.38 -5.13 5.80
C GLY A 116 -8.85 -6.57 5.90
N ASP A 117 -8.96 -7.26 4.76
CA ASP A 117 -9.52 -8.61 4.67
C ASP A 117 -8.94 -9.34 3.45
N GLY A 118 -8.70 -10.64 3.58
CA GLY A 118 -8.17 -11.49 2.50
C GLY A 118 -6.92 -12.29 2.89
N ASN A 119 -6.18 -12.75 1.88
CA ASN A 119 -5.00 -13.60 2.05
C ASN A 119 -3.82 -12.81 2.66
N PRO A 120 -3.24 -13.24 3.81
CA PRO A 120 -2.09 -12.58 4.42
C PRO A 120 -0.79 -12.70 3.61
N ASN A 121 -0.74 -13.58 2.61
CA ASN A 121 0.38 -13.76 1.68
C ASN A 121 -0.04 -13.43 0.24
N ALA A 122 -0.97 -12.49 0.06
CA ALA A 122 -1.51 -12.16 -1.25
C ALA A 122 -0.45 -11.55 -2.18
N VAL A 123 -0.29 -12.14 -3.37
CA VAL A 123 0.53 -11.54 -4.45
C VAL A 123 -0.14 -10.28 -5.03
N LEU A 124 -1.48 -10.21 -4.98
CA LEU A 124 -2.29 -9.10 -5.44
C LEU A 124 -3.06 -8.45 -4.29
N MET A 125 -2.90 -7.13 -4.14
CA MET A 125 -3.61 -6.33 -3.15
C MET A 125 -4.46 -5.23 -3.82
N PHE A 126 -5.65 -4.96 -3.28
CA PHE A 126 -6.50 -3.84 -3.70
C PHE A 126 -6.57 -2.79 -2.59
N VAL A 127 -6.40 -1.52 -2.96
CA VAL A 127 -6.42 -0.39 -2.03
C VAL A 127 -7.46 0.64 -2.46
N GLY A 128 -8.48 0.83 -1.62
CA GLY A 128 -9.49 1.88 -1.77
C GLY A 128 -9.24 3.12 -0.93
N GLU A 129 -10.20 4.04 -0.94
CA GLU A 129 -10.14 5.32 -0.22
C GLU A 129 -10.41 5.15 1.28
N GLY A 130 -11.56 4.60 1.63
CA GLY A 130 -12.04 4.48 3.01
C GLY A 130 -13.32 3.65 3.07
N PRO A 131 -13.76 3.26 4.28
CA PRO A 131 -14.98 2.47 4.46
C PRO A 131 -16.23 3.27 4.11
N GLY A 132 -17.22 2.60 3.50
CA GLY A 132 -18.58 3.10 3.40
C GLY A 132 -19.44 2.66 4.58
N LYS A 133 -20.75 2.90 4.50
CA LYS A 133 -21.70 2.59 5.57
C LYS A 133 -21.77 1.09 5.88
N ASP A 134 -21.84 0.25 4.85
CA ASP A 134 -21.99 -1.20 5.03
C ASP A 134 -20.71 -1.81 5.60
N GLU A 135 -19.55 -1.29 5.17
CA GLU A 135 -18.24 -1.66 5.69
C GLU A 135 -18.09 -1.28 7.17
N ASP A 136 -18.49 -0.06 7.54
CA ASP A 136 -18.43 0.43 8.93
C ASP A 136 -19.30 -0.41 9.88
N ILE A 137 -20.45 -0.90 9.42
CA ILE A 137 -21.32 -1.78 10.21
C ILE A 137 -20.71 -3.18 10.37
N GLN A 138 -20.06 -3.70 9.33
CA GLN A 138 -19.58 -5.09 9.31
C GLN A 138 -18.12 -5.26 9.74
N GLY A 139 -17.32 -4.19 9.73
CA GLY A 139 -15.87 -4.26 9.96
C GLY A 139 -15.07 -4.85 8.79
N ILE A 140 -15.70 -5.09 7.64
CA ILE A 140 -15.10 -5.77 6.48
C ILE A 140 -15.06 -4.79 5.29
N PRO A 141 -13.92 -4.63 4.60
CA PRO A 141 -13.79 -3.67 3.50
C PRO A 141 -14.59 -4.13 2.28
N PHE A 142 -15.14 -3.20 1.50
CA PHE A 142 -15.80 -3.51 0.22
C PHE A 142 -16.84 -4.63 0.33
N VAL A 143 -17.88 -4.45 1.15
CA VAL A 143 -19.02 -5.39 1.29
C VAL A 143 -20.35 -4.81 0.77
N GLY A 144 -20.45 -3.49 0.65
CA GLY A 144 -21.59 -2.82 0.04
C GLY A 144 -21.65 -2.99 -1.49
N ARG A 145 -22.50 -2.22 -2.16
CA ARG A 145 -22.69 -2.33 -3.64
C ARG A 145 -21.40 -2.17 -4.44
N ALA A 146 -20.53 -1.23 -4.04
CA ALA A 146 -19.24 -1.04 -4.67
C ALA A 146 -18.33 -2.26 -4.47
N GLY A 147 -18.39 -2.87 -3.28
CA GLY A 147 -17.66 -4.08 -2.94
C GLY A 147 -18.12 -5.31 -3.71
N GLN A 148 -19.42 -5.49 -3.89
CA GLN A 148 -19.97 -6.57 -4.74
C GLN A 148 -19.49 -6.44 -6.19
N LEU A 149 -19.37 -5.21 -6.70
CA LEU A 149 -18.78 -4.98 -8.03
C LEU A 149 -17.27 -5.29 -8.04
N LEU A 150 -16.54 -4.93 -6.98
CA LEU A 150 -15.13 -5.30 -6.86
C LEU A 150 -14.94 -6.82 -6.85
N THR A 151 -15.76 -7.55 -6.11
CA THR A 151 -15.75 -9.03 -6.12
C THR A 151 -15.93 -9.58 -7.54
N LYS A 152 -16.90 -9.06 -8.30
CA LYS A 152 -17.09 -9.46 -9.71
C LYS A 152 -15.90 -9.12 -10.61
N ILE A 153 -15.20 -8.02 -10.32
CA ILE A 153 -13.99 -7.64 -11.06
C ILE A 153 -12.85 -8.63 -10.77
N ILE A 154 -12.69 -9.02 -9.51
CA ILE A 154 -11.69 -10.03 -9.08
C ILE A 154 -12.01 -11.39 -9.71
N GLU A 155 -13.27 -11.81 -9.67
CA GLU A 155 -13.74 -13.05 -10.33
C GLU A 155 -13.50 -13.04 -11.84
N ALA A 156 -13.65 -11.89 -12.50
CA ALA A 156 -13.44 -11.76 -13.93
C ALA A 156 -11.97 -11.91 -14.36
N ILE A 157 -11.01 -11.77 -13.43
CA ILE A 157 -9.58 -12.05 -13.67
C ILE A 157 -9.16 -13.42 -13.14
N ASP A 158 -10.12 -14.35 -13.01
CA ASP A 158 -9.91 -15.75 -12.60
C ASP A 158 -9.35 -15.90 -11.18
N MET A 159 -9.68 -14.96 -10.29
CA MET A 159 -9.31 -14.99 -8.87
C MET A 159 -10.54 -14.96 -7.99
N LYS A 160 -10.41 -15.44 -6.75
CA LYS A 160 -11.41 -15.25 -5.72
C LYS A 160 -11.03 -14.10 -4.80
N ARG A 161 -12.01 -13.58 -4.09
CA ARG A 161 -11.79 -12.56 -3.06
C ARG A 161 -10.82 -13.03 -1.96
N GLU A 162 -10.87 -14.32 -1.62
CA GLU A 162 -9.99 -14.96 -0.64
C GLU A 162 -8.53 -15.12 -1.12
N ASP A 163 -8.26 -15.01 -2.42
CA ASP A 163 -6.90 -15.13 -2.97
C ASP A 163 -6.10 -13.81 -2.87
N VAL A 164 -6.80 -12.69 -2.73
CA VAL A 164 -6.26 -11.33 -2.73
C VAL A 164 -6.37 -10.71 -1.34
N TYR A 165 -5.69 -9.57 -1.12
CA TYR A 165 -5.90 -8.77 0.08
C TYR A 165 -6.55 -7.42 -0.27
N ILE A 166 -7.52 -6.98 0.52
CA ILE A 166 -8.27 -5.74 0.27
C ILE A 166 -8.16 -4.83 1.49
N ALA A 167 -7.75 -3.59 1.26
CA ALA A 167 -7.63 -2.57 2.30
C ALA A 167 -8.02 -1.18 1.77
N ASN A 168 -7.96 -0.18 2.66
CA ASN A 168 -8.19 1.23 2.35
C ASN A 168 -7.08 2.11 2.93
N ILE A 169 -6.93 3.32 2.39
CA ILE A 169 -6.05 4.38 2.93
C ILE A 169 -6.41 4.71 4.38
N VAL A 170 -7.70 4.95 4.66
CA VAL A 170 -8.19 5.13 6.04
C VAL A 170 -8.98 3.90 6.50
N LYS A 171 -8.92 3.59 7.79
CA LYS A 171 -9.59 2.41 8.40
C LYS A 171 -10.94 2.73 9.05
N CYS A 172 -11.37 3.98 9.04
CA CYS A 172 -12.61 4.45 9.67
C CYS A 172 -13.44 5.21 8.63
N ARG A 173 -14.76 5.05 8.67
CA ARG A 173 -15.68 5.72 7.74
C ARG A 173 -15.70 7.24 7.96
N PRO A 174 -15.41 8.05 6.92
CA PRO A 174 -15.67 9.48 6.98
C PRO A 174 -17.16 9.82 7.06
N PRO A 175 -17.57 10.88 7.79
CA PRO A 175 -18.97 11.32 7.85
C PRO A 175 -19.57 11.49 6.46
N GLU A 176 -20.78 10.97 6.24
CA GLU A 176 -21.47 11.00 4.94
C GLU A 176 -20.66 10.45 3.75
N ASN A 177 -19.65 9.60 4.00
CA ASN A 177 -18.72 9.09 3.00
C ASN A 177 -18.00 10.20 2.21
N ARG A 178 -17.71 11.34 2.86
CA ARG A 178 -16.85 12.37 2.27
C ARG A 178 -15.43 11.82 2.02
N VAL A 179 -14.67 12.52 1.20
CA VAL A 179 -13.24 12.23 1.04
C VAL A 179 -12.52 12.42 2.40
N PRO A 180 -11.63 11.50 2.81
CA PRO A 180 -10.80 11.69 3.99
C PRO A 180 -9.95 12.96 3.90
N GLU A 181 -9.87 13.69 4.99
CA GLU A 181 -9.07 14.90 5.08
C GLU A 181 -7.58 14.56 5.20
N PRO A 182 -6.65 15.46 4.78
CA PRO A 182 -5.22 15.16 4.80
C PRO A 182 -4.67 14.74 6.16
N ASP A 183 -5.17 15.31 7.27
CA ASP A 183 -4.77 14.94 8.63
C ASP A 183 -5.25 13.52 9.00
N GLU A 184 -6.43 13.13 8.53
CA GLU A 184 -6.99 11.79 8.74
C GLU A 184 -6.20 10.73 7.98
N VAL A 185 -5.83 11.04 6.73
CA VAL A 185 -4.98 10.17 5.91
C VAL A 185 -3.60 10.04 6.55
N LYS A 186 -2.96 11.17 6.89
CA LYS A 186 -1.65 11.20 7.53
C LYS A 186 -1.59 10.35 8.81
N ALA A 187 -2.65 10.38 9.62
CA ALA A 187 -2.73 9.59 10.84
C ALA A 187 -2.94 8.08 10.61
N CYS A 188 -3.53 7.69 9.48
CA CYS A 188 -4.01 6.33 9.24
C CYS A 188 -3.17 5.53 8.26
N ILE A 189 -2.53 6.21 7.29
CA ILE A 189 -1.75 5.58 6.23
C ILE A 189 -0.57 4.73 6.74
N PRO A 190 0.09 5.00 7.90
CA PRO A 190 1.14 4.11 8.40
C PRO A 190 0.66 2.67 8.60
N PHE A 191 -0.60 2.44 9.02
CA PHE A 191 -1.14 1.08 9.15
C PHE A 191 -1.29 0.36 7.81
N LEU A 192 -1.58 1.09 6.72
CA LEU A 192 -1.59 0.50 5.39
C LEU A 192 -0.18 0.14 4.94
N MET A 193 0.81 0.98 5.24
CA MET A 193 2.22 0.71 4.93
C MET A 193 2.72 -0.54 5.66
N ASP A 194 2.41 -0.65 6.96
CA ASP A 194 2.72 -1.86 7.71
C ASP A 194 2.03 -3.10 7.11
N GLN A 195 0.77 -2.98 6.66
CA GLN A 195 0.08 -4.09 5.99
C GLN A 195 0.77 -4.50 4.69
N ILE A 196 1.21 -3.53 3.88
CA ILE A 196 1.95 -3.81 2.63
C ILE A 196 3.31 -4.46 2.96
N GLU A 197 4.03 -3.99 3.98
CA GLU A 197 5.28 -4.62 4.45
C GLU A 197 5.06 -6.06 4.93
N ALA A 198 3.99 -6.29 5.69
CA ALA A 198 3.66 -7.61 6.23
C ALA A 198 3.28 -8.61 5.11
N ILE A 199 2.54 -8.16 4.10
CA ILE A 199 2.02 -9.02 3.03
C ILE A 199 3.03 -9.17 1.87
N ARG A 200 3.84 -8.14 1.62
CA ARG A 200 4.75 -7.99 0.46
C ARG A 200 4.06 -8.33 -0.88
N PRO A 201 2.94 -7.66 -1.23
CA PRO A 201 2.26 -7.91 -2.48
C PRO A 201 3.15 -7.47 -3.65
N GLN A 202 3.24 -8.29 -4.70
CA GLN A 202 3.99 -7.93 -5.91
C GLN A 202 3.20 -6.95 -6.78
N ILE A 203 1.87 -6.98 -6.70
CA ILE A 203 0.97 -6.07 -7.43
C ILE A 203 -0.02 -5.42 -6.46
N ILE A 204 -0.18 -4.11 -6.57
CA ILE A 204 -1.19 -3.33 -5.85
C ILE A 204 -2.09 -2.61 -6.87
N VAL A 205 -3.40 -2.77 -6.76
CA VAL A 205 -4.39 -2.04 -7.56
C VAL A 205 -4.99 -0.93 -6.69
N THR A 206 -4.74 0.33 -7.07
CA THR A 206 -5.37 1.47 -6.40
C THR A 206 -6.69 1.83 -7.05
N LEU A 207 -7.74 1.90 -6.24
CA LEU A 207 -9.11 2.14 -6.67
C LEU A 207 -9.43 3.63 -6.49
N GLY A 208 -9.34 4.40 -7.56
CA GLY A 208 -9.65 5.83 -7.58
C GLY A 208 -8.46 6.75 -7.31
N GLY A 209 -8.68 8.06 -7.50
CA GLY A 209 -7.63 9.07 -7.40
C GLY A 209 -7.07 9.25 -5.99
N VAL A 210 -7.91 9.14 -4.95
CA VAL A 210 -7.47 9.33 -3.56
C VAL A 210 -6.53 8.21 -3.13
N ALA A 211 -6.88 6.95 -3.39
CA ALA A 211 -6.00 5.82 -3.13
C ALA A 211 -4.69 5.92 -3.91
N THR A 212 -4.78 6.26 -5.19
CA THR A 212 -3.61 6.40 -6.08
C THR A 212 -2.66 7.49 -5.61
N ASN A 213 -3.17 8.70 -5.36
CA ASN A 213 -2.34 9.85 -5.01
C ASN A 213 -1.68 9.67 -3.64
N ASN A 214 -2.41 9.12 -2.67
CA ASN A 214 -1.85 8.87 -1.33
C ASN A 214 -0.85 7.71 -1.33
N LEU A 215 -1.11 6.62 -2.06
CA LEU A 215 -0.17 5.49 -2.12
C LEU A 215 1.08 5.82 -2.94
N LEU A 216 0.96 6.57 -4.05
CA LEU A 216 2.12 6.92 -4.87
C LEU A 216 2.82 8.21 -4.42
N GLY A 217 2.29 8.93 -3.43
CA GLY A 217 2.81 10.24 -3.04
C GLY A 217 2.72 11.29 -4.15
N THR A 218 1.80 11.12 -5.10
CA THR A 218 1.67 11.98 -6.29
C THR A 218 0.52 12.96 -6.15
N LYS A 219 0.56 14.04 -6.94
CA LYS A 219 -0.55 14.97 -7.11
C LYS A 219 -0.95 14.98 -8.58
N GLY A 220 -2.11 14.43 -8.90
CA GLY A 220 -2.54 14.33 -10.29
C GLY A 220 -3.96 13.84 -10.46
N SER A 221 -4.42 13.90 -11.72
CA SER A 221 -5.67 13.29 -12.13
C SER A 221 -5.51 11.77 -12.24
N LEU A 222 -6.54 11.01 -11.90
CA LEU A 222 -6.53 9.57 -12.11
C LEU A 222 -6.36 9.20 -13.60
N GLY A 223 -6.92 10.01 -14.51
CA GLY A 223 -6.89 9.75 -15.95
C GLY A 223 -5.47 9.67 -16.53
N SER A 224 -4.54 10.47 -16.00
CA SER A 224 -3.14 10.44 -16.43
C SER A 224 -2.36 9.27 -15.84
N ALA A 225 -2.76 8.75 -14.66
CA ALA A 225 -2.06 7.66 -13.98
C ALA A 225 -2.58 6.27 -14.39
N ARG A 226 -3.88 6.13 -14.67
CA ARG A 226 -4.55 4.83 -14.84
C ARG A 226 -4.07 4.03 -16.05
N GLY A 227 -4.19 2.72 -15.94
CA GLY A 227 -3.90 1.77 -17.03
C GLY A 227 -2.42 1.63 -17.37
N ARG A 228 -1.54 2.17 -16.54
CA ARG A 228 -0.07 2.00 -16.61
C ARG A 228 0.41 1.52 -15.25
N PHE A 229 1.39 0.62 -15.25
CA PHE A 229 2.06 0.25 -14.02
C PHE A 229 3.00 1.38 -13.59
N HIS A 230 2.94 1.70 -12.31
CA HIS A 230 3.90 2.53 -11.58
C HIS A 230 4.65 1.62 -10.62
N THR A 231 5.72 2.12 -10.02
CA THR A 231 6.47 1.37 -9.00
C THR A 231 6.27 2.03 -7.64
N LEU A 232 6.15 1.20 -6.61
CA LEU A 232 6.27 1.60 -5.22
C LEU A 232 7.58 1.02 -4.72
N ASP A 233 8.68 1.68 -5.12
CA ASP A 233 10.05 1.13 -5.05
C ASP A 233 10.42 0.64 -3.65
N HIS A 234 9.96 1.34 -2.61
CA HIS A 234 10.22 0.97 -1.22
C HIS A 234 9.74 -0.46 -0.87
N PHE A 235 8.64 -0.92 -1.48
CA PHE A 235 8.09 -2.25 -1.25
C PHE A 235 8.35 -3.22 -2.40
N GLY A 236 9.03 -2.77 -3.47
CA GLY A 236 9.22 -3.56 -4.69
C GLY A 236 7.91 -3.92 -5.40
N SER A 237 6.82 -3.20 -5.14
CA SER A 237 5.49 -3.53 -5.70
C SER A 237 5.20 -2.75 -6.99
N LEU A 238 4.56 -3.40 -7.95
CA LEU A 238 3.95 -2.73 -9.10
C LEU A 238 2.58 -2.19 -8.71
N VAL A 239 2.27 -0.95 -9.08
CA VAL A 239 1.00 -0.30 -8.78
C VAL A 239 0.21 -0.04 -10.06
N MET A 240 -1.02 -0.54 -10.14
CA MET A 240 -1.96 -0.28 -11.23
C MET A 240 -3.13 0.61 -10.75
N PRO A 241 -3.12 1.91 -11.06
CA PRO A 241 -4.26 2.77 -10.81
C PRO A 241 -5.43 2.45 -11.73
N THR A 242 -6.63 2.38 -11.18
CA THR A 242 -7.87 2.22 -11.95
C THR A 242 -9.05 2.96 -11.30
N TYR A 243 -10.22 2.87 -11.92
CA TYR A 243 -11.43 3.50 -11.42
C TYR A 243 -11.97 2.79 -10.17
N HIS A 244 -12.44 3.59 -9.22
CA HIS A 244 -13.11 3.06 -8.03
C HIS A 244 -14.45 2.40 -8.42
N PRO A 245 -14.83 1.23 -7.87
CA PRO A 245 -16.09 0.55 -8.21
C PRO A 245 -17.34 1.42 -8.02
N ALA A 246 -17.36 2.27 -6.98
CA ALA A 246 -18.47 3.22 -6.77
C ALA A 246 -18.62 4.23 -7.93
N TYR A 247 -17.55 4.59 -8.62
CA TYR A 247 -17.61 5.42 -9.83
C TYR A 247 -18.19 4.64 -11.00
N LEU A 248 -17.81 3.37 -11.18
CA LEU A 248 -18.36 2.48 -12.22
C LEU A 248 -19.85 2.17 -12.07
N LEU A 249 -20.38 2.26 -10.85
CA LEU A 249 -21.82 2.17 -10.60
C LEU A 249 -22.57 3.41 -11.09
N ARG A 250 -21.93 4.58 -11.09
CA ARG A 250 -22.51 5.84 -11.59
C ARG A 250 -22.27 6.02 -13.09
N ASP A 251 -21.12 5.59 -13.57
CA ASP A 251 -20.72 5.65 -14.98
C ASP A 251 -20.29 4.26 -15.49
N PRO A 252 -21.24 3.44 -15.95
CA PRO A 252 -20.95 2.11 -16.46
C PRO A 252 -20.09 2.08 -17.72
N ALA A 253 -19.99 3.19 -18.49
CA ALA A 253 -19.17 3.24 -19.70
C ALA A 253 -17.67 3.04 -19.39
N LYS A 254 -17.26 3.38 -18.16
CA LYS A 254 -15.89 3.23 -17.67
C LYS A 254 -15.52 1.80 -17.26
N LYS A 255 -16.47 0.86 -17.29
CA LYS A 255 -16.20 -0.57 -17.04
C LYS A 255 -15.27 -1.17 -18.08
N ARG A 256 -15.40 -0.77 -19.36
CA ARG A 256 -14.50 -1.24 -20.42
C ARG A 256 -13.05 -0.84 -20.15
N GLU A 257 -12.84 0.41 -19.78
CA GLU A 257 -11.53 0.93 -19.42
C GLU A 257 -10.93 0.19 -18.21
N THR A 258 -11.74 -0.04 -17.17
CA THR A 258 -11.33 -0.83 -15.99
C THR A 258 -10.97 -2.27 -16.38
N TRP A 259 -11.74 -2.89 -17.27
CA TRP A 259 -11.45 -4.24 -17.75
C TRP A 259 -10.10 -4.32 -18.49
N GLU A 260 -9.76 -3.32 -19.30
CA GLU A 260 -8.45 -3.26 -19.95
C GLU A 260 -7.30 -3.17 -18.92
N ASP A 261 -7.49 -2.45 -17.81
CA ASP A 261 -6.51 -2.39 -16.72
C ASP A 261 -6.37 -3.75 -16.03
N MET A 262 -7.50 -4.41 -15.75
CA MET A 262 -7.53 -5.69 -15.04
C MET A 262 -6.94 -6.83 -15.87
N LYS A 263 -7.09 -6.82 -17.20
CA LYS A 263 -6.36 -7.76 -18.07
C LYS A 263 -4.84 -7.63 -17.90
N LYS A 264 -4.30 -6.41 -17.83
CA LYS A 264 -2.86 -6.18 -17.60
C LYS A 264 -2.42 -6.69 -16.24
N VAL A 265 -3.26 -6.50 -15.21
CA VAL A 265 -3.01 -7.04 -13.85
C VAL A 265 -2.97 -8.56 -13.87
N ARG A 266 -3.97 -9.19 -14.49
CA ARG A 266 -4.04 -10.65 -14.63
C ARG A 266 -2.83 -11.20 -15.39
N ASP A 267 -2.47 -10.59 -16.51
CA ASP A 267 -1.36 -11.04 -17.33
C ASP A 267 -0.03 -10.90 -16.56
N MET A 268 0.19 -9.79 -15.86
CA MET A 268 1.35 -9.61 -14.97
C MET A 268 1.37 -10.64 -13.84
N TYR A 269 0.25 -10.85 -13.15
CA TYR A 269 0.13 -11.85 -12.09
C TYR A 269 0.49 -13.25 -12.62
N ASN A 270 -0.03 -13.63 -13.78
CA ASN A 270 0.27 -14.91 -14.41
C ASN A 270 1.74 -15.08 -14.77
N THR A 271 2.42 -14.00 -15.19
CA THR A 271 3.87 -14.02 -15.41
C THR A 271 4.62 -14.29 -14.12
N LEU A 272 4.31 -13.54 -13.04
CA LEU A 272 4.97 -13.69 -11.74
C LEU A 272 4.78 -15.08 -11.14
N MET A 273 3.58 -15.67 -11.28
CA MET A 273 3.29 -17.01 -10.77
C MET A 273 3.94 -18.15 -11.57
N LYS A 274 4.41 -17.90 -12.80
CA LYS A 274 5.09 -18.90 -13.64
C LYS A 274 6.60 -18.98 -13.39
N GLY A 275 7.18 -18.04 -12.65
CA GLY A 275 8.60 -18.05 -12.28
C GLY A 275 9.56 -17.86 -13.46
N GLU A 276 9.11 -17.24 -14.56
CA GLU A 276 9.96 -16.81 -15.69
C GLU A 276 10.48 -15.39 -15.46
#